data_AF-W1XUI6-F1
#
_entry.id   AF-W1XUI6-F1
#
_cell.length_a   1.000
_cell.length_b   1.000
_cell.length_c   1.000
_cell.angle_alpha   90.00
_cell.angle_beta   90.00
_cell.angle_gamma   90.00
#
_symmetry.space_group_name_H-M   'P 1'
#
loop_
_entity.id
_entity.type
_entity.pdbx_description
1 polymer ?
#
loop_
_entity_poly.entity_id
_entity_poly.type
_entity_poly.pdbx_seq_one_letter_code
_entity_poly.pdbx_strand_id
1 'polypeptide(L)'
;LLEEVDDDQTRFAILNHFLDGFRGTVFRQTQFAEFEHAIHKADQEGQVLTSEFLNDLYADLNEKYYGLTKEDNPQIQYEWARIPHFYYDYYVFQYSTGFSAASSNNF
;
A
#
# COMPACT_ATOMS: atom_id res chain seq x y z
N LEU A 1 -32.97 8.32 2.31
CA LEU A 1 -32.65 6.87 2.47
C LEU A 1 -32.54 6.47 3.94
N LEU A 2 -31.52 6.88 4.72
CA LEU A 2 -31.47 6.55 6.17
C LEU A 2 -32.55 7.26 7.01
N GLU A 3 -33.04 8.42 6.56
CA GLU A 3 -34.11 9.18 7.23
C GLU A 3 -35.53 8.73 6.85
N GLU A 4 -35.68 7.78 5.91
CA GLU A 4 -36.99 7.36 5.35
C GLU A 4 -37.29 5.86 5.57
N VAL A 5 -36.47 5.16 6.36
CA VAL A 5 -36.63 3.71 6.63
C VAL A 5 -37.10 3.51 8.07
N ASP A 6 -38.36 3.07 8.22
CA ASP A 6 -39.01 2.77 9.51
C ASP A 6 -38.69 1.36 10.05
N ASP A 7 -38.01 0.52 9.27
CA ASP A 7 -37.65 -0.86 9.65
C ASP A 7 -36.20 -0.93 10.16
N ASP A 8 -36.05 -1.27 11.44
CA ASP A 8 -34.76 -1.34 12.14
C ASP A 8 -33.79 -2.36 11.51
N GLN A 9 -34.30 -3.46 10.93
CA GLN A 9 -33.46 -4.46 10.27
C GLN A 9 -32.85 -3.92 8.97
N THR A 10 -33.65 -3.24 8.16
CA THR A 10 -33.21 -2.59 6.93
C THR A 10 -32.20 -1.47 7.23
N ARG A 11 -32.44 -0.68 8.28
CA ARG A 11 -31.49 0.35 8.74
C ARG A 11 -30.16 -0.23 9.19
N PHE A 12 -30.18 -1.34 9.94
CA PHE A 12 -28.97 -2.05 10.38
C PHE A 12 -28.18 -2.62 9.19
N ALA A 13 -28.86 -3.20 8.20
CA ALA A 13 -28.22 -3.72 6.99
C ALA A 13 -27.52 -2.62 6.18
N ILE A 14 -28.16 -1.46 6.01
CA ILE A 14 -27.58 -0.30 5.31
C ILE A 14 -26.36 0.23 6.06
N LEU A 15 -26.43 0.34 7.39
CA LEU A 15 -25.32 0.80 8.21
C LEU A 15 -24.13 -0.16 8.16
N ASN A 16 -24.35 -1.46 8.28
CA ASN A 16 -23.27 -2.45 8.14
C ASN A 16 -22.65 -2.41 6.75
N HIS A 17 -23.46 -2.34 5.69
CA HIS A 17 -22.93 -2.24 4.34
C HIS A 17 -22.07 -0.98 4.15
N PHE A 18 -22.52 0.15 4.68
CA PHE A 18 -21.74 1.40 4.67
C PHE A 18 -20.46 1.27 5.49
N LEU A 19 -20.52 0.69 6.69
CA LEU A 19 -19.36 0.50 7.56
C LEU A 19 -18.35 -0.47 6.95
N ASP A 20 -18.79 -1.54 6.30
CA ASP A 20 -17.93 -2.49 5.61
C ASP A 20 -17.26 -1.86 4.38
N GLY A 21 -18.02 -1.10 3.59
CA GLY A 21 -17.48 -0.35 2.46
C GLY A 21 -16.51 0.76 2.89
N PHE A 22 -16.84 1.50 3.94
CA PHE A 22 -15.98 2.52 4.54
C PHE A 22 -14.72 1.90 5.13
N ARG A 23 -14.83 0.81 5.88
CA ARG A 23 -13.70 0.07 6.44
C ARG A 23 -12.80 -0.44 5.33
N GLY A 24 -13.35 -1.07 4.31
CA GLY A 24 -12.59 -1.55 3.15
C GLY A 24 -11.83 -0.43 2.45
N THR A 25 -12.46 0.73 2.30
CA THR A 25 -11.83 1.89 1.64
C THR A 25 -10.77 2.54 2.53
N VAL A 26 -11.07 2.81 3.80
CA VAL A 26 -10.13 3.47 4.72
C VAL A 26 -8.93 2.58 4.98
N PHE A 27 -9.12 1.31 5.33
CA PHE A 27 -8.01 0.39 5.60
C PHE A 27 -7.09 0.27 4.37
N ARG A 28 -7.68 0.18 3.18
CA ARG A 28 -6.93 0.07 1.94
C ARG A 28 -6.11 1.32 1.62
N GLN A 29 -6.73 2.49 1.72
CA GLN A 29 -6.02 3.75 1.44
C GLN A 29 -4.97 4.06 2.51
N THR A 30 -5.24 3.75 3.78
CA THR A 30 -4.24 3.90 4.87
C THR A 30 -3.09 2.92 4.68
N GLN A 31 -3.34 1.66 4.28
CA GLN A 31 -2.29 0.71 3.94
C GLN A 31 -1.38 1.27 2.82
N PHE A 32 -1.97 1.85 1.77
CA PHE A 32 -1.21 2.45 0.67
C PHE A 32 -0.37 3.64 1.12
N ALA A 33 -0.94 4.56 1.91
CA ALA A 33 -0.22 5.69 2.44
C ALA A 33 0.92 5.28 3.38
N GLU A 34 0.72 4.24 4.20
CA GLU A 34 1.77 3.70 5.08
C GLU A 34 2.90 3.05 4.27
N PHE A 35 2.57 2.29 3.22
CA PHE A 35 3.56 1.72 2.31
C PHE A 35 4.37 2.81 1.60
N GLU A 36 3.71 3.81 1.02
CA GLU A 36 4.35 4.94 0.35
C GLU A 36 5.28 5.72 1.29
N HIS A 37 4.83 6.01 2.51
CA HIS A 37 5.66 6.67 3.51
C HIS A 37 6.91 5.84 3.87
N ALA A 38 6.74 4.52 4.06
CA ALA A 38 7.82 3.63 4.43
C ALA A 38 8.90 3.53 3.34
N ILE A 39 8.51 3.42 2.06
CA ILE A 39 9.47 3.36 0.96
C ILE A 39 10.23 4.68 0.79
N HIS A 40 9.56 5.83 0.98
CA HIS A 40 10.22 7.14 0.93
C HIS A 40 11.20 7.34 2.08
N LYS A 41 10.84 6.89 3.28
CA LYS A 41 11.74 6.94 4.43
C LYS A 41 12.97 6.06 4.23
N ALA A 42 12.78 4.84 3.75
CA ALA A 42 13.87 3.91 3.46
C ALA A 42 14.84 4.49 2.40
N ASP A 43 14.31 5.08 1.32
CA ASP A 43 15.13 5.78 0.31
C ASP A 43 15.93 6.95 0.90
N GLN A 44 15.29 7.79 1.74
CA GLN A 44 15.95 8.90 2.44
C GLN A 44 17.07 8.44 3.37
N GLU A 45 16.95 7.26 3.96
CA GLU A 45 17.97 6.63 4.81
C GLU A 45 19.08 5.93 4.00
N GLY A 46 19.01 5.97 2.66
CA GLY A 46 19.99 5.38 1.75
C GLY A 46 19.82 3.87 1.57
N GLN A 47 18.66 3.31 1.94
CA GLN A 47 18.36 1.90 1.74
C GLN A 47 18.00 1.64 0.27
N VAL A 48 18.60 0.60 -0.30
CA VAL A 48 18.28 0.18 -1.67
C VAL A 48 16.90 -0.48 -1.69
N LEU A 49 15.96 0.10 -2.44
CA LEU A 49 14.60 -0.42 -2.62
C LEU A 49 14.57 -1.59 -3.61
N THR A 50 15.10 -2.74 -3.21
CA THR A 50 15.03 -3.97 -4.03
C THR A 50 13.61 -4.50 -4.10
N SER A 51 13.31 -5.34 -5.09
CA SER A 51 12.00 -6.00 -5.17
C SER A 51 11.71 -6.87 -3.94
N GLU A 52 12.73 -7.51 -3.37
CA GLU A 52 12.62 -8.29 -2.13
C GLU A 52 12.17 -7.41 -0.96
N PHE A 53 12.83 -6.26 -0.75
CA PHE A 53 12.43 -5.31 0.29
C PHE A 53 10.98 -4.82 0.13
N LEU A 54 10.61 -4.42 -1.10
CA LEU A 54 9.27 -3.91 -1.38
C LEU A 54 8.20 -4.99 -1.20
N ASN A 55 8.50 -6.22 -1.63
CA ASN A 55 7.62 -7.37 -1.47
C ASN A 55 7.38 -7.69 0.01
N ASP A 56 8.45 -7.78 0.80
CA ASP A 56 8.37 -8.10 2.23
C ASP A 56 7.61 -7.02 2.99
N LEU A 57 7.94 -5.74 2.75
CA LEU A 57 7.24 -4.61 3.36
C LEU A 57 5.74 -4.64 3.03
N TYR A 58 5.39 -4.92 1.77
CA TYR A 58 3.99 -4.95 1.36
C TYR A 58 3.24 -6.14 1.96
N ALA A 59 3.88 -7.31 2.02
CA ALA A 59 3.32 -8.50 2.65
C ALA A 59 3.07 -8.28 4.14
N ASP A 60 4.03 -7.69 4.86
CA ASP A 60 3.92 -7.38 6.29
C ASP A 60 2.78 -6.38 6.56
N LEU A 61 2.65 -5.35 5.72
CA LEU A 61 1.52 -4.43 5.82
C LEU A 61 0.19 -5.10 5.49
N ASN A 62 0.15 -6.02 4.53
CA ASN A 62 -1.08 -6.75 4.23
C ASN A 62 -1.53 -7.62 5.42
N GLU A 63 -0.59 -8.36 6.01
CA GLU A 63 -0.85 -9.16 7.19
C GLU A 63 -1.31 -8.29 8.37
N LYS A 64 -0.65 -7.14 8.61
CA LYS A 64 -1.04 -6.19 9.66
C LYS A 64 -2.49 -5.70 9.51
N TYR A 65 -2.93 -5.40 8.29
CA TYR A 65 -4.25 -4.81 8.03
C TYR A 65 -5.38 -5.83 7.91
N TYR A 66 -5.07 -7.04 7.43
CA TYR A 66 -6.08 -8.05 7.09
C TYR A 66 -6.01 -9.32 7.94
N GLY A 67 -4.94 -9.51 8.72
CA GLY A 67 -4.77 -10.65 9.64
C GLY A 67 -4.56 -12.00 8.95
N LEU A 68 -4.41 -12.02 7.63
CA LEU A 68 -4.04 -13.21 6.87
C LEU A 68 -2.52 -13.26 6.79
N THR A 69 -1.93 -14.38 7.24
CA THR A 69 -0.48 -14.53 7.25
C THR A 69 0.07 -14.46 5.83
N LYS A 70 1.25 -13.84 5.66
CA LYS A 70 1.89 -13.78 4.34
C LYS A 70 2.27 -15.16 3.80
N GLU A 71 2.50 -16.14 4.69
CA GLU A 71 2.75 -17.54 4.33
C GLU A 71 1.53 -18.19 3.66
N ASP A 72 0.32 -17.85 4.11
CA ASP A 72 -0.94 -18.35 3.54
C ASP A 72 -1.35 -17.59 2.26
N ASN A 73 -0.73 -16.44 1.97
CA ASN A 73 -1.03 -15.61 0.80
C ASN A 73 0.24 -15.02 0.16
N PRO A 74 1.17 -15.86 -0.35
CA PRO A 74 2.47 -15.39 -0.80
C PRO A 74 2.39 -14.47 -2.01
N GLN A 75 1.32 -14.53 -2.82
CA GLN A 75 1.17 -13.71 -4.02
C GLN A 75 0.85 -12.24 -3.69
N ILE A 76 0.36 -11.94 -2.48
CA ILE A 76 -0.02 -10.57 -2.11
C ILE A 76 1.15 -9.61 -2.08
N GLN A 77 2.36 -10.14 -1.87
CA GLN A 77 3.60 -9.37 -1.84
C GLN A 77 3.85 -8.58 -3.13
N TYR A 78 3.30 -9.01 -4.27
CA TYR A 78 3.51 -8.37 -5.57
C TYR A 78 2.49 -7.27 -5.89
N GLU A 79 1.52 -7.04 -5.02
CA GLU A 79 0.39 -6.16 -5.32
C GLU A 79 0.80 -4.68 -5.42
N TRP A 80 1.85 -4.23 -4.73
CA TRP A 80 2.36 -2.86 -4.89
C TRP A 80 2.71 -2.53 -6.35
N ALA A 81 3.25 -3.50 -7.09
CA ALA A 81 3.70 -3.31 -8.47
C ALA A 81 2.55 -3.03 -9.45
N ARG A 82 1.30 -3.34 -9.08
CA ARG A 82 0.11 -3.08 -9.92
C ARG A 82 -0.66 -1.83 -9.53
N ILE A 83 -0.22 -1.08 -8.51
CA ILE A 83 -0.92 0.11 -8.01
C ILE A 83 -0.33 1.36 -8.70
N PRO A 84 -1.07 1.99 -9.63
CA PRO A 84 -0.55 3.13 -10.40
C PRO A 84 -0.18 4.33 -9.53
N HIS A 85 -0.86 4.53 -8.39
CA HIS A 85 -0.64 5.68 -7.50
C HIS A 85 0.79 5.75 -6.94
N PHE A 86 1.47 4.63 -6.72
CA PHE A 86 2.87 4.62 -6.29
C PHE A 86 3.84 5.15 -7.35
N TYR A 87 3.38 5.34 -8.60
CA TYR A 87 4.17 5.83 -9.70
C TYR A 87 3.83 7.27 -10.10
N TYR A 88 2.79 7.91 -9.55
CA TYR A 88 2.34 9.21 -10.06
C TYR A 88 3.11 10.42 -9.50
N ASP A 89 3.82 10.31 -8.37
CA ASP A 89 4.75 11.33 -7.88
C ASP A 89 6.18 11.14 -8.44
N TYR A 90 6.27 11.21 -9.76
CA TYR A 90 7.44 11.06 -10.66
C TYR A 90 8.63 12.03 -10.40
N TYR A 91 8.88 12.47 -9.17
CA TYR A 91 10.04 13.28 -8.80
C TYR A 91 11.21 12.47 -8.20
N VAL A 92 10.95 11.27 -7.68
CA VAL A 92 11.97 10.49 -6.93
C VAL A 92 12.71 9.47 -7.81
N PHE A 93 12.07 8.92 -8.84
CA PHE A 93 12.70 7.93 -9.73
C PHE A 93 13.81 8.52 -10.63
N GLN A 94 13.79 9.84 -10.87
CA GLN A 94 14.81 10.52 -11.68
C GLN A 94 16.11 10.82 -10.92
N TYR A 95 16.16 10.63 -9.60
CA TYR A 95 17.39 10.84 -8.82
C TYR A 95 18.12 9.55 -8.43
N SER A 96 17.45 8.41 -8.33
CA SER A 96 18.07 7.15 -7.91
C SER A 96 18.75 6.36 -9.04
N THR A 97 18.51 6.69 -10.32
CA THR A 97 19.26 6.11 -11.47
C THR A 97 20.42 6.96 -11.97
N GLY A 98 20.67 8.15 -11.38
CA GLY A 98 21.81 9.00 -11.72
C GLY A 98 23.15 8.58 -11.11
N PHE A 99 23.15 7.79 -10.03
CA PHE A 99 24.38 7.51 -9.27
C PHE A 99 25.03 6.16 -9.57
N SER A 100 24.31 5.18 -10.10
CA SER A 100 24.87 3.86 -10.44
C SER A 100 25.56 3.81 -11.82
N ALA A 101 25.43 4.85 -12.65
CA ALA A 101 26.15 4.97 -13.93
C ALA A 101 27.45 5.81 -13.84
N ALA A 102 27.70 6.51 -12.72
CA ALA A 102 28.87 7.37 -12.56
C ALA A 102 30.05 6.70 -11.82
N SER A 103 29.83 5.57 -11.15
CA SER A 103 30.88 4.89 -10.35
C SER A 103 31.62 3.78 -11.10
N SER A 104 31.26 3.50 -12.37
CA SER A 104 31.90 2.47 -13.20
C SER A 104 32.79 3.03 -14.32
N ASN A 105 33.02 4.35 -14.38
CA ASN A 105 33.94 4.95 -15.34
C ASN A 105 34.65 6.16 -14.74
N ASN A 106 35.75 5.92 -14.03
CA ASN A 106 37.04 6.58 -14.27
C ASN A 106 38.07 6.08 -13.23
N PHE A 107 38.99 5.25 -13.72
CA PHE A 107 40.37 4.98 -13.27
C PHE A 107 40.65 4.70 -11.78
#